data_AF-A0A7C8Z7H7-F1
#
_entry.id   AF-A0A7C8Z7H7-F1
#
_cell.length_a   1.000
_cell.length_b   1.000
_cell.length_c   1.000
_cell.angle_alpha   90.00
_cell.angle_beta   90.00
_cell.angle_gamma   90.00
#
_symmetry.space_group_name_H-M   'P 1'
#
loop_
_entity.id
_entity.type
_entity.pdbx_description
1 polymer ?
#
loop_
_entity_poly.entity_id
_entity_poly.type
_entity_poly.pdbx_seq_one_letter_code
_entity_poly.pdbx_strand_id
1 'polypeptide(L)'
;KERNLIKYVHLQGIQIAVKACFKEGINSPIILSLHDQRFKNIQNSHLGTLQGNLIYSKLIFECYPNYSVTLRSKNIEDTLNLQFKLLTDIGLQPGNDALSFYYRGLHVFSNTNFPIKEFNRKEKITIDP
;
A
#
# COMPACT_ATOMS: atom_id res chain seq x y z
N LYS A 1 26.33 2.55 -13.53
CA LYS A 1 27.00 3.28 -12.43
C LYS A 1 26.03 4.16 -11.64
N GLU A 2 25.11 4.90 -12.27
CA GLU A 2 24.19 5.82 -11.56
C GLU A 2 23.06 5.16 -10.75
N ARG A 3 22.54 3.99 -11.16
CA ARG A 3 21.51 3.26 -10.38
C ARG A 3 21.93 2.93 -8.94
N ASN A 4 23.23 2.84 -8.66
CA ASN A 4 23.75 2.57 -7.30
C ASN A 4 23.63 3.78 -6.35
N LEU A 5 23.31 4.97 -6.87
CA LEU A 5 23.09 6.18 -6.08
C LEU A 5 21.66 6.30 -5.56
N ILE A 6 20.70 5.61 -6.20
CA ILE A 6 19.30 5.63 -5.76
C ILE A 6 19.20 4.83 -4.48
N LYS A 7 18.77 5.49 -3.40
CA LYS A 7 18.67 4.89 -2.07
C LYS A 7 17.23 4.74 -1.62
N TYR A 8 16.32 5.56 -2.13
CA TYR A 8 14.95 5.62 -1.67
C TYR A 8 13.95 5.64 -2.82
N VAL A 9 12.77 5.13 -2.54
CA VAL A 9 11.55 5.38 -3.30
C VAL A 9 10.61 6.20 -2.42
N HIS A 10 10.20 7.36 -2.92
CA HIS A 10 9.16 8.17 -2.31
C HIS A 10 7.80 7.76 -2.89
N LEU A 11 6.93 7.24 -2.04
CA LEU A 11 5.60 6.76 -2.39
C LEU A 11 4.61 7.91 -2.19
N GLN A 12 4.18 8.53 -3.28
CA GLN A 12 3.16 9.58 -3.23
C GLN A 12 1.75 9.00 -3.25
N GLY A 13 1.52 7.97 -4.06
CA GLY A 13 0.18 7.39 -4.15
C GLY A 13 0.15 6.03 -4.80
N ILE A 14 -0.95 5.33 -4.57
CA ILE A 14 -1.30 4.09 -5.23
C ILE A 14 -2.78 4.10 -5.55
N GLN A 15 -3.10 3.76 -6.80
CA GLN A 15 -4.45 3.47 -7.24
C GLN A 15 -4.57 1.97 -7.47
N ILE A 16 -5.59 1.35 -6.89
CA ILE A 16 -5.88 -0.08 -6.97
C ILE A 16 -7.27 -0.23 -7.56
N ALA A 17 -7.38 -0.84 -8.73
CA ALA A 17 -8.64 -1.25 -9.32
C ALA A 17 -8.89 -2.74 -9.06
N VAL A 18 -10.02 -3.04 -8.44
CA VAL A 18 -10.53 -4.40 -8.27
C VAL A 18 -11.63 -4.61 -9.27
N LYS A 19 -11.56 -5.69 -10.04
CA LYS A 19 -12.62 -6.10 -10.96
C LYS A 19 -13.15 -7.47 -10.58
N ALA A 20 -14.46 -7.62 -10.61
CA ALA A 20 -15.11 -8.91 -10.52
C ALA A 20 -14.85 -9.72 -11.80
N CYS A 21 -14.56 -11.01 -11.63
CA CYS A 21 -14.45 -11.98 -12.73
C CYS A 21 -15.78 -12.71 -12.99
N PHE A 22 -16.89 -12.11 -12.57
CA PHE A 22 -18.25 -12.61 -12.72
C PHE A 22 -19.17 -11.50 -13.27
N LYS A 23 -20.37 -11.90 -13.72
CA LYS A 23 -21.33 -10.96 -14.32
C LYS A 23 -21.74 -9.84 -13.37
N GLU A 24 -22.03 -8.68 -13.95
CA GLU A 24 -22.61 -7.54 -13.23
C GLU A 24 -23.95 -7.90 -12.57
N GLY A 25 -24.29 -7.20 -11.49
CA GLY A 25 -25.54 -7.36 -10.74
C GLY A 25 -25.48 -8.32 -9.55
N ILE A 26 -24.37 -9.03 -9.35
CA ILE A 26 -24.18 -9.87 -8.15
C ILE A 26 -23.77 -8.98 -6.98
N ASN A 27 -24.65 -8.85 -5.98
CA ASN A 27 -24.36 -8.12 -4.76
C ASN A 27 -23.15 -8.74 -4.03
N SER A 28 -22.02 -8.03 -4.08
CA SER A 28 -20.72 -8.54 -3.63
C SER A 28 -19.99 -7.46 -2.82
N PRO A 29 -20.43 -7.18 -1.58
CA PRO A 29 -19.77 -6.19 -0.74
C PRO A 29 -18.35 -6.65 -0.42
N ILE A 30 -17.40 -5.72 -0.50
CA ILE A 30 -15.97 -5.98 -0.31
C ILE A 30 -15.36 -4.90 0.59
N ILE A 31 -14.43 -5.32 1.43
CA ILE A 31 -13.53 -4.44 2.18
C ILE A 31 -12.13 -4.61 1.62
N LEU A 32 -11.47 -3.51 1.29
CA LEU A 32 -10.07 -3.42 0.93
C LEU A 32 -9.35 -2.64 2.03
N SER A 33 -8.19 -3.12 2.47
CA SER A 33 -7.35 -2.42 3.44
C SER A 33 -5.91 -2.47 3.00
N LEU A 34 -5.25 -1.32 2.92
CA LEU A 34 -3.84 -1.21 2.57
C LEU A 34 -3.01 -1.00 3.82
N HIS A 35 -1.92 -1.76 3.94
CA HIS A 35 -1.03 -1.74 5.09
C HIS A 35 0.45 -1.70 4.70
N ASP A 36 1.25 -1.04 5.53
CA ASP A 36 2.70 -1.17 5.60
C ASP A 36 3.06 -2.21 6.67
N GLN A 37 3.22 -3.46 6.25
CA GLN A 37 3.46 -4.60 7.14
C GLN A 37 4.88 -4.65 7.71
N ARG A 38 5.73 -3.67 7.40
CA ARG A 38 7.02 -3.50 8.09
C ARG A 38 6.82 -3.10 9.56
N PHE A 39 5.67 -2.50 9.89
CA PHE A 39 5.30 -2.18 11.27
C PHE A 39 4.67 -3.38 11.98
N LYS A 40 5.20 -3.71 13.17
CA LYS A 40 4.59 -4.75 14.05
C LYS A 40 3.24 -4.32 14.63
N ASN A 41 3.04 -3.01 14.81
CA ASN A 41 1.79 -2.47 15.33
C ASN A 41 0.81 -2.25 14.17
N ILE A 42 -0.38 -2.85 14.27
CA ILE A 42 -1.40 -2.79 13.23
C ILE A 42 -1.94 -1.37 12.96
N GLN A 43 -1.98 -0.52 13.98
CA GLN A 43 -2.41 0.88 13.82
C GLN A 43 -1.37 1.67 13.05
N ASN A 44 -0.08 1.39 13.27
CA ASN A 44 1.00 2.03 12.53
C ASN A 44 1.14 1.49 11.09
N SER A 45 0.70 0.25 10.84
CA SER A 45 0.72 -0.30 9.49
C SER A 45 -0.41 0.22 8.62
N HIS A 46 -1.53 0.66 9.20
CA HIS A 46 -2.70 1.03 8.42
C HIS A 46 -2.47 2.27 7.53
N LEU A 47 -2.73 2.16 6.23
CA LEU A 47 -2.61 3.26 5.26
C LEU A 47 -3.97 3.76 4.76
N GLY A 48 -4.96 2.88 4.67
CA GLY A 48 -6.32 3.24 4.30
C GLY A 48 -7.24 2.05 4.09
N THR A 49 -8.54 2.26 4.25
CA THR A 49 -9.59 1.27 4.01
C THR A 49 -10.58 1.80 2.99
N LEU A 50 -11.03 0.94 2.08
CA LEU A 50 -12.21 1.18 1.24
C LEU A 50 -13.23 0.08 1.50
N GLN A 51 -14.46 0.47 1.84
CA GLN A 51 -15.62 -0.42 1.82
C GLN A 51 -16.45 -0.10 0.59
N GLY A 52 -16.81 -1.11 -0.19
CA GLY A 52 -17.53 -0.91 -1.43
C GLY A 52 -18.30 -2.17 -1.83
N ASN A 53 -18.75 -2.18 -3.08
CA ASN A 53 -19.50 -3.29 -3.65
C ASN A 53 -19.09 -3.50 -5.10
N LEU A 54 -18.91 -4.76 -5.49
CA LEU A 54 -18.58 -5.16 -6.86
C LEU A 54 -19.82 -5.46 -7.71
N ILE A 55 -21.01 -5.00 -7.29
CA ILE A 55 -22.24 -5.14 -8.06
C ILE A 55 -22.13 -4.56 -9.48
N TYR A 56 -21.35 -3.49 -9.66
CA TYR A 56 -21.03 -2.87 -10.96
C TYR A 56 -19.70 -3.39 -11.54
N SER A 57 -19.27 -4.58 -11.11
CA SER A 57 -18.07 -5.30 -11.53
C SER A 57 -16.71 -4.61 -11.29
N LYS A 58 -16.66 -3.36 -10.81
CA LYS A 58 -15.40 -2.62 -10.60
C LYS A 58 -15.47 -1.74 -9.34
N LEU A 59 -14.35 -1.68 -8.63
CA LEU A 59 -14.10 -0.75 -7.54
C LEU A 59 -12.71 -0.13 -7.71
N ILE A 60 -12.55 1.16 -7.40
CA ILE A 60 -11.25 1.85 -7.41
C ILE A 60 -10.97 2.34 -5.99
N PHE A 61 -9.78 2.02 -5.48
CA PHE A 61 -9.25 2.49 -4.22
C PHE A 61 -7.99 3.33 -4.47
N GLU A 62 -8.00 4.56 -3.98
CA GLU A 62 -6.84 5.45 -4.00
C GLU A 62 -6.34 5.69 -2.58
N CYS A 63 -5.03 5.59 -2.40
CA CYS A 63 -4.35 5.89 -1.15
C CYS A 63 -3.10 6.72 -1.43
N TYR A 64 -2.79 7.67 -0.56
CA TYR A 64 -1.64 8.56 -0.66
C TYR A 64 -0.74 8.39 0.57
N PRO A 65 0.15 7.37 0.59
CA PRO A 65 0.94 7.06 1.78
C PRO A 65 1.90 8.19 2.18
N ASN A 66 2.40 8.95 1.20
CA ASN A 66 3.23 10.14 1.39
C ASN A 66 4.47 9.92 2.28
N TYR A 67 5.17 8.79 2.09
CA TYR A 67 6.42 8.50 2.80
C TYR A 67 7.47 7.85 1.89
N SER A 68 8.71 7.83 2.38
CA SER A 68 9.86 7.27 1.65
C SER A 68 10.33 5.94 2.24
N VAL A 69 10.71 5.02 1.37
CA VAL A 69 11.28 3.71 1.73
C VAL A 69 12.66 3.56 1.15
N THR A 70 13.59 3.04 1.95
CA THR A 70 14.91 2.69 1.46
C THR A 70 14.84 1.45 0.57
N LEU A 71 15.48 1.49 -0.60
CA LEU A 71 15.63 0.35 -1.50
C LEU A 71 16.48 -0.78 -0.88
N ARG A 72 17.18 -0.50 0.22
CA ARG A 72 17.92 -1.49 1.00
C ARG A 72 17.10 -2.11 2.15
N SER A 73 15.83 -1.75 2.27
CA SER A 73 14.94 -2.37 3.27
C SER A 73 14.92 -3.87 3.02
N LYS A 74 15.12 -4.68 4.06
CA LYS A 74 15.03 -6.14 3.96
C LYS A 74 13.62 -6.62 3.60
N ASN A 75 12.63 -5.80 3.94
CA ASN A 75 11.20 -6.10 3.83
C ASN A 75 10.54 -5.02 2.96
N ILE A 76 11.09 -4.72 1.78
CA ILE A 76 10.56 -3.64 0.92
C ILE A 76 9.21 -4.02 0.31
N GLU A 77 9.02 -5.30 0.02
CA GLU A 77 7.79 -5.94 -0.43
C GLU A 77 6.63 -5.77 0.56
N ASP A 78 6.92 -5.64 1.86
CA ASP A 78 5.92 -5.45 2.91
C ASP A 78 5.38 -4.01 2.99
N THR A 79 5.93 -3.09 2.19
CA THR A 79 5.61 -1.66 2.26
C THR A 79 4.16 -1.35 1.87
N LEU A 80 3.62 -2.02 0.85
CA LEU A 80 2.27 -1.81 0.34
C LEU A 80 1.57 -3.15 0.19
N ASN A 81 0.94 -3.59 1.27
CA ASN A 81 0.27 -4.87 1.37
C ASN A 81 -1.25 -4.68 1.34
N LEU A 82 -1.89 -5.15 0.28
CA LEU A 82 -3.34 -5.08 0.11
C LEU A 82 -3.99 -6.33 0.73
N GLN A 83 -4.86 -6.12 1.70
CA GLN A 83 -5.75 -7.15 2.24
C GLN A 83 -7.16 -6.89 1.72
N PHE A 84 -7.91 -7.97 1.47
CA PHE A 84 -9.31 -7.86 1.07
C PHE A 84 -10.18 -8.93 1.72
N LYS A 85 -11.47 -8.62 1.84
CA LYS A 85 -12.49 -9.55 2.32
C LYS A 85 -13.80 -9.32 1.57
N LEU A 86 -14.30 -10.34 0.89
CA LEU A 86 -15.69 -10.40 0.45
C LEU A 86 -16.58 -10.67 1.68
N LEU A 87 -17.66 -9.91 1.82
CA LEU A 87 -18.57 -10.01 2.97
C LEU A 87 -19.69 -11.03 2.76
N THR A 88 -19.85 -11.50 1.52
CA THR A 88 -20.85 -12.48 1.12
C THR A 88 -20.22 -13.57 0.28
N ASP A 89 -20.76 -14.78 0.38
CA ASP A 89 -20.48 -15.82 -0.59
C ASP A 89 -21.18 -15.49 -1.91
N ILE A 90 -20.42 -15.48 -3.00
CA ILE A 90 -20.90 -15.21 -4.36
C ILE A 90 -21.30 -16.49 -5.11
N GLY A 91 -21.07 -17.67 -4.51
CA GLY A 91 -21.47 -18.96 -5.08
C GLY A 91 -20.58 -19.43 -6.23
N LEU A 92 -19.31 -19.01 -6.28
CA LEU A 92 -18.36 -19.50 -7.28
C LEU A 92 -17.90 -20.92 -6.94
N GLN A 93 -17.82 -21.76 -7.97
CA GLN A 93 -17.24 -23.10 -7.82
C GLN A 93 -15.74 -23.00 -7.50
N PRO A 94 -15.21 -23.88 -6.64
CA PRO A 94 -13.79 -23.91 -6.33
C PRO A 94 -12.92 -23.94 -7.59
N GLY A 95 -11.84 -23.16 -7.60
CA GLY A 95 -10.92 -23.04 -8.74
C GLY A 95 -11.26 -21.96 -9.76
N ASN A 96 -12.41 -21.27 -9.63
CA ASN A 96 -12.70 -20.10 -10.45
C ASN A 96 -12.15 -18.82 -9.81
N ASP A 97 -11.62 -17.93 -10.64
CA ASP A 97 -11.19 -16.60 -10.19
C ASP A 97 -12.40 -15.74 -9.83
N ALA A 98 -12.41 -15.19 -8.62
CA ALA A 98 -13.45 -14.26 -8.17
C ALA A 98 -13.14 -12.81 -8.56
N LEU A 99 -11.87 -12.43 -8.45
CA LEU A 99 -11.40 -11.05 -8.51
C LEU A 99 -10.10 -10.96 -9.31
N SER A 100 -9.93 -9.84 -10.01
CA SER A 100 -8.65 -9.42 -10.58
C SER A 100 -8.26 -8.05 -10.02
N PHE A 101 -6.97 -7.88 -9.77
CA PHE A 101 -6.40 -6.65 -9.19
C PHE A 101 -5.44 -6.00 -10.17
N TYR A 102 -5.59 -4.69 -10.34
CA TYR A 102 -4.68 -3.85 -11.11
C TYR A 102 -4.24 -2.70 -10.23
N TYR A 103 -2.96 -2.34 -10.27
CA TYR A 103 -2.47 -1.22 -9.49
C TYR A 103 -1.51 -0.34 -10.29
N ARG A 104 -1.50 0.94 -9.93
CA ARG A 104 -0.53 1.92 -10.43
C ARG A 104 0.01 2.71 -9.25
N GLY A 105 1.32 2.72 -9.09
CA GLY A 105 2.01 3.53 -8.09
C GLY A 105 2.52 4.85 -8.67
N LEU A 106 2.23 5.96 -7.99
CA LEU A 106 2.90 7.24 -8.18
C LEU A 106 4.09 7.31 -7.23
N HIS A 107 5.30 7.28 -7.79
CA HIS A 107 6.53 7.25 -7.00
C HIS A 107 7.66 8.03 -7.68
N VAL A 108 8.61 8.47 -6.86
CA VAL A 108 9.84 9.13 -7.31
C VAL A 108 11.04 8.48 -6.63
N PHE A 109 12.14 8.31 -7.36
CA PHE A 109 13.39 7.80 -6.80
C PHE A 109 14.26 8.94 -6.26
N SER A 110 14.87 8.73 -5.09
CA SER A 110 15.76 9.71 -4.46
C SER A 110 17.06 9.09 -3.95
N ASN A 111 18.13 9.88 -3.95
CA ASN A 111 19.42 9.56 -3.33
C ASN A 111 19.56 10.15 -1.91
N THR A 112 18.65 11.04 -1.50
CA THR A 112 18.64 11.75 -0.22
C THR A 112 17.37 11.43 0.57
N ASN A 113 17.59 10.94 1.79
CA ASN A 113 16.63 10.93 2.88
C ASN A 113 17.46 10.92 4.16
N PHE A 114 16.94 11.49 5.25
CA PHE A 114 17.63 11.55 6.52
C PHE A 114 17.13 10.41 7.41
N PRO A 115 17.80 9.25 7.44
CA PRO A 115 17.40 8.19 8.35
C PRO A 115 17.56 8.69 9.79
N ILE A 116 16.53 8.51 10.61
CA ILE A 116 16.65 8.70 12.06
C ILE A 116 17.68 7.69 12.56
N LYS A 117 18.83 8.17 13.03
CA LYS A 117 19.75 7.37 13.86
C LYS A 117 19.14 7.28 15.26
N GLU A 118 19.40 6.18 15.98
CA GLU A 118 18.95 6.04 17.37
C GLU A 118 19.19 7.33 18.16
N PHE A 119 18.13 7.79 18.82
CA PHE A 119 18.09 9.09 19.50
C PHE A 119 18.94 9.00 20.78
N ASN A 120 20.26 9.12 20.65
CA ASN A 120 21.12 9.39 21.80
C ASN A 120 20.81 10.81 22.26
N ARG A 121 20.14 10.92 23.41
CA ARG A 121 19.59 12.13 24.03
C ARG A 121 20.65 13.18 24.47
N LYS A 122 21.82 13.24 23.81
CA LYS A 122 23.00 13.95 24.31
C LYS A 122 23.50 15.15 23.51
N GLU A 123 22.92 15.51 22.37
CA GLU A 123 23.39 16.73 21.68
C GLU A 123 22.23 17.70 21.47
N LYS A 124 22.30 18.84 22.18
CA LYS A 124 21.50 20.03 21.88
C LYS A 124 21.81 20.44 20.45
N ILE A 125 20.78 20.54 19.62
CA ILE A 125 20.88 21.17 18.32
C ILE A 125 21.03 22.67 18.59
N THR A 126 22.20 23.22 18.31
CA THR A 126 22.42 24.67 18.27
C THR A 126 22.16 25.12 16.83
N ILE A 127 21.26 26.08 16.67
CA ILE A 127 21.08 26.81 15.41
C ILE A 127 21.89 28.09 15.60
N ASP A 128 22.98 28.24 14.85
CA ASP A 128 23.72 29.50 14.84
C ASP A 128 22.86 30.59 14.18
N PRO A 129 22.89 31.82 14.73
CA PRO A 129 22.04 32.94 14.31
C PRO A 129 22.32 33.46 12.90
#